data_AF-A0A4R2HZZ6-F1
#
_entry.id   AF-A0A4R2HZZ6-F1
#
_cell.length_a   1.000
_cell.length_b   1.000
_cell.length_c   1.000
_cell.angle_alpha   90.00
_cell.angle_beta   90.00
_cell.angle_gamma   90.00
#
_symmetry.space_group_name_H-M   'P 1'
#
loop_
_entity.id
_entity.type
_entity.pdbx_description
1 polymer ?
#
loop_
_entity_poly.entity_id
_entity_poly.type
_entity_poly.pdbx_seq_one_letter_code
_entity_poly.pdbx_strand_id
1 'polypeptide(L)'
;MPGPSTDSRIYLLDADERQVVPGGPAVIGSDAVREELPPQVFRAVQHVIEAMRAGQAVKITPLRPELPIDEAADAIGIGRDDLRGYVAEGAIPFRSSEYVDWVRLADVIAWDNKRRQERSAALQELLDEEPWDEGDDEGRQS
;
A
#
# COMPACT_ATOMS: atom_id res chain seq x y z
N MET A 1 4.61 -10.42 20.28
CA MET A 1 4.85 -10.72 18.85
C MET A 1 4.18 -9.62 18.06
N PRO A 2 4.92 -8.75 17.33
CA PRO A 2 4.27 -7.97 16.29
C PRO A 2 3.58 -8.97 15.36
N GLY A 3 2.28 -8.78 15.11
CA GLY A 3 1.55 -9.59 14.14
C GLY A 3 2.23 -9.51 12.76
N PRO A 4 1.85 -10.35 11.79
CA PRO A 4 2.32 -10.16 10.43
C PRO A 4 2.06 -8.69 10.07
N SER A 5 3.13 -7.98 9.67
CA SER A 5 2.97 -6.69 9.01
C SER A 5 2.01 -6.93 7.86
N THR A 6 0.77 -6.44 7.98
CA THR A 6 -0.21 -6.47 6.91
C THR A 6 0.23 -5.43 5.89
N ASP A 7 1.35 -5.69 5.18
CA ASP A 7 1.78 -4.90 4.04
C ASP A 7 0.89 -5.24 2.84
N SER A 8 -0.41 -4.98 3.02
CA SER A 8 -1.40 -5.02 1.96
C SER A 8 -1.08 -3.89 1.00
N ARG A 9 -0.65 -4.26 -0.21
CA ARG A 9 -0.41 -3.35 -1.32
C ARG A 9 -1.44 -3.60 -2.40
N ILE A 10 -2.15 -2.54 -2.78
CA ILE A 10 -3.07 -2.58 -3.92
C ILE A 10 -2.29 -2.18 -5.15
N TYR A 11 -2.22 -3.09 -6.14
CA TYR A 11 -1.67 -2.80 -7.46
C TYR A 11 -2.83 -2.36 -8.35
N LEU A 12 -2.91 -1.05 -8.61
CA LEU A 12 -3.81 -0.49 -9.61
C LEU A 12 -2.96 -0.18 -10.85
N LEU A 13 -3.32 -0.78 -11.99
CA LEU A 13 -2.68 -0.51 -13.26
C LEU A 13 -3.53 0.48 -14.06
N ASP A 14 -2.92 1.60 -14.41
CA ASP A 14 -3.50 2.55 -15.34
C ASP A 14 -3.55 1.97 -16.77
N ALA A 15 -4.29 2.62 -17.67
CA ALA A 15 -4.58 2.07 -18.99
C ALA A 15 -3.32 1.86 -19.85
N ASP A 16 -2.33 2.74 -19.69
CA ASP A 16 -1.01 2.68 -20.30
C ASP A 16 -0.13 1.58 -19.67
N GLU A 17 -0.23 1.36 -18.37
CA GLU A 17 0.54 0.35 -17.64
C GLU A 17 0.07 -1.09 -17.90
N ARG A 18 -1.08 -1.28 -18.54
CA ARG A 18 -1.61 -2.60 -18.95
C ARG A 18 -0.96 -3.13 -20.23
N GLN A 19 -0.08 -2.36 -20.85
CA GLN A 19 0.56 -2.77 -22.10
C GLN A 19 1.72 -3.74 -21.82
N VAL A 20 1.75 -4.81 -22.60
CA VAL A 20 2.91 -5.70 -22.67
C VAL A 20 3.99 -5.05 -23.51
N VAL A 21 5.24 -5.27 -23.12
CA VAL A 21 6.41 -4.84 -23.90
C VAL A 21 7.04 -6.08 -24.54
N PRO A 22 7.34 -6.07 -25.86
CA PRO A 22 7.96 -7.21 -26.51
C PRO A 22 9.27 -7.60 -25.83
N GLY A 23 9.41 -8.88 -25.48
CA GLY A 23 10.58 -9.36 -24.74
C GLY A 23 10.60 -8.98 -23.25
N GLY A 24 9.49 -8.44 -22.75
CA GLY A 24 9.26 -8.10 -21.35
C GLY A 24 9.11 -9.32 -20.44
N PRO A 25 8.76 -9.12 -19.15
CA PRO A 25 8.47 -10.21 -18.24
C PRO A 25 7.33 -11.07 -18.78
N ALA A 26 7.34 -12.35 -18.46
CA ALA A 26 6.31 -13.29 -18.90
C ALA A 26 6.14 -14.43 -17.91
N VAL A 27 4.95 -15.03 -17.92
CA VAL A 27 4.71 -16.33 -17.29
C VAL A 27 4.80 -17.40 -18.37
N ILE A 28 5.39 -18.54 -18.02
CA ILE A 28 5.44 -19.71 -18.87
C ILE A 28 4.45 -20.71 -18.32
N GLY A 29 3.41 -21.01 -19.09
CA GLY A 29 2.40 -22.00 -18.75
C GLY A 29 2.99 -23.41 -18.72
N SER A 30 2.25 -24.36 -18.12
CA SER A 30 2.64 -25.78 -18.12
C SER A 30 2.66 -26.40 -19.52
N ASP A 31 2.00 -25.75 -20.48
CA ASP A 31 2.01 -26.04 -21.91
C ASP A 31 3.20 -25.40 -22.66
N ALA A 32 4.14 -24.77 -21.93
CA ALA A 32 5.26 -23.99 -22.44
C ALA A 32 4.86 -22.75 -23.25
N VAL A 33 3.60 -22.31 -23.17
CA VAL A 33 3.17 -21.05 -23.78
C VAL A 33 3.70 -19.88 -22.96
N ARG A 34 4.36 -18.93 -23.63
CA ARG A 34 4.83 -17.69 -23.02
C ARG A 34 3.72 -16.64 -23.11
N GLU A 35 3.23 -16.20 -21.97
CA GLU A 35 2.30 -15.08 -21.85
C GLU A 35 3.06 -13.86 -21.32
N GLU A 36 3.24 -12.85 -22.17
CA GLU A 36 3.87 -11.60 -21.76
C GLU A 36 3.01 -10.86 -20.74
N LEU A 37 3.67 -10.33 -19.72
CA LEU A 37 3.04 -9.58 -18.65
C LEU A 37 3.42 -8.10 -18.77
N PRO A 38 2.49 -7.19 -18.45
CA PRO A 38 2.87 -5.81 -18.21
C PRO A 38 3.89 -5.72 -17.06
N PRO A 39 4.89 -4.82 -17.12
CA PRO A 39 5.92 -4.71 -16.09
C PRO A 39 5.37 -4.54 -14.67
N GLN A 40 4.25 -3.83 -14.51
CA GLN A 40 3.60 -3.65 -13.21
C GLN A 40 2.95 -4.95 -12.69
N VAL A 41 2.39 -5.79 -13.57
CA VAL A 41 1.88 -7.12 -13.16
C VAL A 41 3.03 -7.99 -12.65
N PHE A 42 4.19 -7.93 -13.28
CA PHE A 42 5.36 -8.66 -12.82
C PHE A 42 5.78 -8.26 -11.40
N ARG A 43 5.72 -6.97 -11.04
CA ARG A 43 5.97 -6.50 -9.66
C ARG A 43 4.99 -7.11 -8.66
N ALA A 44 3.70 -7.17 -9.00
CA ALA A 44 2.70 -7.82 -8.16
C ALA A 44 3.02 -9.31 -7.95
N VAL A 45 3.36 -10.03 -9.03
CA VAL A 45 3.74 -11.44 -8.98
C VAL A 45 5.01 -11.65 -8.13
N GLN A 46 6.02 -10.78 -8.24
CA GLN A 46 7.22 -10.86 -7.41
C GLN A 46 6.88 -10.76 -5.91
N HIS A 47 5.98 -9.85 -5.54
CA HIS A 47 5.53 -9.73 -4.15
C HIS A 47 4.79 -10.99 -3.68
N VAL A 48 3.90 -11.54 -4.51
CA VAL A 48 3.20 -12.81 -4.19
C VAL A 48 4.21 -13.94 -3.97
N ILE A 49 5.20 -14.08 -4.85
CA ILE A 49 6.24 -15.12 -4.75
C ILE A 49 7.04 -14.95 -3.45
N GLU A 50 7.44 -13.73 -3.11
CA GLU A 50 8.22 -13.48 -1.89
C GLU A 50 7.44 -13.84 -0.63
N ALA A 51 6.18 -13.42 -0.53
CA ALA A 51 5.32 -13.79 0.60
C ALA A 51 5.13 -15.31 0.70
N MET A 52 4.89 -16.00 -0.42
CA MET A 52 4.75 -17.46 -0.43
C MET A 52 6.06 -18.18 -0.05
N ARG A 53 7.22 -17.67 -0.48
CA ARG A 53 8.54 -18.21 -0.08
C ARG A 53 8.79 -18.06 1.41
N ALA A 54 8.28 -16.99 2.03
CA ALA A 54 8.29 -16.80 3.47
C ALA A 54 7.25 -17.68 4.22
N GLY A 55 6.52 -18.56 3.51
CA GLY A 55 5.49 -19.43 4.09
C GLY A 55 4.19 -18.70 4.42
N GLN A 56 3.99 -17.47 3.92
CA GLN A 56 2.79 -16.69 4.15
C GLN A 56 1.70 -17.05 3.13
N ALA A 57 0.45 -17.14 3.58
CA ALA A 57 -0.69 -17.27 2.69
C ALA A 57 -1.00 -15.92 2.01
N VAL A 58 -1.38 -15.96 0.73
CA VAL A 58 -1.68 -14.77 -0.07
C VAL A 58 -3.13 -14.82 -0.57
N LYS A 59 -3.85 -13.70 -0.47
CA LYS A 59 -5.17 -13.49 -1.05
C LYS A 59 -5.08 -12.44 -2.15
N ILE A 60 -5.55 -12.79 -3.35
CA ILE A 60 -5.68 -11.86 -4.49
C ILE A 60 -7.17 -11.57 -4.67
N THR A 61 -7.55 -10.31 -4.80
CA THR A 61 -8.95 -9.90 -4.97
C THR A 61 -9.03 -8.81 -6.04
N PRO A 62 -9.82 -9.02 -7.12
CA PRO A 62 -10.05 -7.97 -8.10
C PRO A 62 -10.89 -6.86 -7.46
N LEU A 63 -10.51 -5.62 -7.70
CA LEU A 63 -11.23 -4.44 -7.23
C LEU A 63 -11.75 -3.64 -8.42
N ARG A 64 -12.88 -2.98 -8.21
CA ARG A 64 -13.45 -2.05 -9.19
C ARG A 64 -12.71 -0.72 -9.13
N PRO A 65 -12.66 0.05 -10.24
CA PRO A 65 -12.07 1.39 -10.25
C PRO A 65 -12.80 2.39 -9.34
N GLU A 66 -14.10 2.18 -9.11
CA GLU A 66 -14.90 2.90 -8.12
C GLU A 66 -15.48 1.92 -7.11
N LEU A 67 -15.42 2.28 -5.83
CA LEU A 67 -15.90 1.47 -4.71
C LEU A 67 -16.79 2.33 -3.81
N PRO A 68 -17.80 1.74 -3.15
CA PRO A 68 -18.40 2.33 -1.96
C PRO A 68 -17.31 2.68 -0.93
N ILE A 69 -17.48 3.78 -0.19
CA ILE A 69 -16.49 4.20 0.83
C ILE A 69 -16.14 3.05 1.78
N ASP A 70 -17.14 2.29 2.25
CA ASP A 70 -16.89 1.18 3.17
C ASP A 70 -16.08 0.04 2.54
N GLU A 71 -16.31 -0.28 1.26
CA GLU A 71 -15.52 -1.26 0.53
C GLU A 71 -14.09 -0.76 0.28
N ALA A 72 -13.92 0.55 0.05
CA ALA A 72 -12.60 1.16 -0.09
C ALA A 72 -11.82 1.12 1.21
N ALA A 73 -12.48 1.33 2.35
CA ALA A 73 -11.86 1.22 3.68
C ALA A 73 -11.35 -0.20 3.94
N ASP A 74 -12.19 -1.20 3.64
CA ASP A 74 -11.83 -2.60 3.74
C ASP A 74 -10.65 -2.94 2.81
N ALA A 75 -10.60 -2.35 1.61
CA ALA A 75 -9.55 -2.60 0.64
C ALA A 75 -8.17 -2.11 1.11
N ILE A 76 -8.08 -0.93 1.73
CA ILE A 76 -6.81 -0.38 2.25
C ILE A 76 -6.50 -0.78 3.70
N GLY A 77 -7.43 -1.47 4.38
CA GLY A 77 -7.24 -1.96 5.74
C GLY A 77 -7.35 -0.87 6.81
N ILE A 78 -8.18 0.15 6.61
CA ILE A 78 -8.50 1.16 7.61
C ILE A 78 -9.93 0.96 8.15
N GLY A 79 -10.23 1.48 9.34
CA GLY A 79 -11.60 1.56 9.85
C GLY A 79 -12.53 2.33 8.92
N ARG A 80 -13.76 1.82 8.73
CA ARG A 80 -14.77 2.46 7.88
C ARG A 80 -15.16 3.85 8.38
N ASP A 81 -15.30 4.00 9.69
CA ASP A 81 -15.59 5.30 10.32
C ASP A 81 -14.45 6.30 10.09
N ASP A 82 -13.19 5.85 10.18
CA ASP A 82 -12.03 6.69 9.90
C ASP A 82 -12.04 7.19 8.45
N LEU A 83 -12.22 6.27 7.48
CA LEU A 83 -12.23 6.65 6.07
C LEU A 83 -13.38 7.62 5.77
N ARG A 84 -14.58 7.38 6.34
CA ARG A 84 -15.72 8.29 6.22
C ARG A 84 -15.39 9.68 6.78
N GLY A 85 -14.70 9.75 7.92
CA GLY A 85 -14.21 11.01 8.49
C GLY A 85 -13.31 11.76 7.51
N TYR A 86 -12.28 11.10 6.98
CA TYR A 86 -11.36 11.72 6.02
C TYR A 86 -12.06 12.16 4.72
N VAL A 87 -13.03 11.40 4.22
CA VAL A 87 -13.83 11.78 3.05
C VAL A 87 -14.69 13.01 3.38
N ALA A 88 -15.32 13.06 4.55
CA ALA A 88 -16.14 14.20 4.99
C ALA A 88 -15.32 15.48 5.18
N GLU A 89 -14.06 15.36 5.58
CA GLU A 89 -13.08 16.46 5.66
C GLU A 89 -12.57 16.92 4.28
N GLY A 90 -12.95 16.22 3.20
CA GLY A 90 -12.55 16.54 1.83
C GLY A 90 -11.16 16.02 1.44
N ALA A 91 -10.58 15.11 2.22
CA ALA A 91 -9.25 14.55 1.92
C ALA A 91 -9.25 13.61 0.70
N ILE A 92 -10.40 13.00 0.40
CA ILE A 92 -10.59 12.10 -0.75
C ILE A 92 -11.87 12.53 -1.49
N PRO A 93 -11.80 12.79 -2.81
CA PRO A 93 -12.99 13.08 -3.60
C PRO A 93 -13.97 11.90 -3.60
N PHE A 94 -15.26 12.21 -3.46
CA PHE A 94 -16.32 11.22 -3.53
C PHE A 94 -17.49 11.73 -4.38
N ARG A 95 -18.30 10.78 -4.84
CA ARG A 95 -19.57 11.03 -5.55
C ARG A 95 -20.69 10.31 -4.81
N SER A 96 -21.73 11.03 -4.45
CA SER A 96 -22.95 10.42 -3.90
C SER A 96 -23.87 9.90 -5.00
N SER A 97 -24.49 8.75 -4.76
CA SER A 97 -25.73 8.32 -5.41
C SER A 97 -26.90 8.48 -4.45
N GLU A 98 -28.08 7.97 -4.81
CA GLU A 98 -29.28 7.99 -3.96
C GLU A 98 -29.09 7.25 -2.61
N TYR A 99 -28.21 6.24 -2.57
CA TYR A 99 -28.06 5.36 -1.40
C TYR A 99 -26.61 5.12 -0.96
N VAL A 100 -25.62 5.47 -1.79
CA VAL A 100 -24.23 5.06 -1.56
C VAL A 100 -23.28 6.17 -2.00
N ASP A 101 -22.28 6.44 -1.18
CA ASP A 101 -21.14 7.29 -1.52
C ASP A 101 -20.01 6.46 -2.14
N TRP A 102 -19.55 6.90 -3.29
CA TRP A 102 -18.55 6.24 -4.11
C TRP A 102 -17.25 7.03 -4.12
N VAL A 103 -16.13 6.33 -4.06
CA VAL A 103 -14.78 6.89 -4.20
C VAL A 103 -14.05 6.18 -5.34
N ARG A 104 -13.17 6.92 -6.01
CA ARG A 104 -12.24 6.31 -6.98
C ARG A 104 -11.13 5.61 -6.20
N LEU A 105 -10.87 4.35 -6.55
CA LEU A 105 -9.84 3.55 -5.92
C LEU A 105 -8.45 4.21 -6.08
N ALA A 106 -8.18 4.84 -7.22
CA ALA A 106 -6.95 5.59 -7.46
C ALA A 106 -6.72 6.70 -6.41
N ASP A 107 -7.75 7.50 -6.13
CA ASP A 107 -7.68 8.61 -5.17
C ASP A 107 -7.45 8.08 -3.75
N VAL A 108 -8.13 6.98 -3.40
CA VAL A 108 -7.97 6.32 -2.09
C VAL A 108 -6.55 5.75 -1.92
N ILE A 109 -5.99 5.10 -2.94
CA ILE A 109 -4.63 4.56 -2.90
C ILE A 109 -3.60 5.70 -2.79
N ALA A 110 -3.77 6.77 -3.57
CA ALA A 110 -2.87 7.91 -3.52
C ALA A 110 -2.88 8.57 -2.14
N TRP A 111 -4.06 8.73 -1.55
CA TRP A 111 -4.23 9.24 -0.19
C TRP A 111 -3.57 8.32 0.86
N ASP A 112 -3.80 7.01 0.81
CA ASP A 112 -3.23 6.07 1.80
C ASP A 112 -1.71 5.98 1.69
N ASN A 113 -1.16 6.01 0.47
CA ASN A 113 0.28 6.05 0.25
C ASN A 113 0.92 7.31 0.86
N LYS A 114 0.31 8.48 0.65
CA LYS A 114 0.77 9.73 1.27
C LYS A 114 0.73 9.63 2.80
N ARG A 115 -0.39 9.16 3.38
CA ARG A 115 -0.54 8.97 4.82
C ARG A 115 0.48 7.98 5.41
N ARG A 116 0.79 6.90 4.70
CA ARG A 116 1.83 5.94 5.11
C ARG A 116 3.21 6.59 5.11
N GLN A 117 3.54 7.36 4.08
CA GLN A 117 4.81 8.09 4.00
C GLN A 117 4.96 9.10 5.14
N GLU A 118 3.92 9.88 5.44
CA GLU A 118 3.92 10.84 6.55
C GLU A 118 4.12 10.16 7.91
N ARG A 119 3.45 9.03 8.15
CA ARG A 119 3.64 8.23 9.37
C ARG A 119 5.05 7.67 9.50
N SER A 120 5.62 7.17 8.39
CA SER A 120 6.99 6.67 8.37
C SER A 120 8.01 7.79 8.60
N ALA A 121 7.78 8.97 8.04
CA ALA A 121 8.65 10.14 8.23
C ALA A 121 8.64 10.63 9.69
N ALA A 122 7.46 10.74 10.32
CA ALA A 122 7.35 11.13 11.72
C ALA A 122 8.02 10.13 12.68
N LEU A 123 7.96 8.83 12.36
CA LEU A 123 8.68 7.81 13.14
C LEU A 123 10.20 7.93 12.95
N GLN A 124 10.67 8.27 11.75
CA GLN A 124 12.09 8.49 11.49
C GLN A 124 12.62 9.71 12.25
N GLU A 125 11.85 10.81 12.29
CA GLU A 125 12.20 12.02 13.05
C GLU A 125 12.35 11.74 14.55
N LEU A 126 11.44 10.96 15.14
CA LEU A 126 11.53 10.52 16.55
C LEU A 126 12.71 9.59 16.85
N LEU A 127 13.22 8.86 15.84
CA LEU A 127 14.40 8.00 15.98
C LEU A 127 15.71 8.77 15.77
N ASP A 128 15.68 9.81 14.94
CA ASP A 128 16.84 10.69 14.69
C ASP A 128 17.03 11.71 15.83
N GLU A 129 15.97 12.01 16.60
CA GLU A 129 16.05 12.71 17.89
C GLU A 129 16.44 11.74 19.03
N GLU A 130 17.69 11.30 19.06
CA GLU A 130 18.34 10.84 20.30
C GLU A 130 19.03 12.04 20.99
N PRO A 131 18.45 12.61 22.06
CA PRO A 131 19.16 13.52 22.93
C PRO A 131 19.78 12.71 24.07
N TRP A 132 21.11 12.54 24.11
CA TRP A 132 21.92 12.72 25.32
C TRP A 132 23.39 12.92 24.90
N ASP A 133 23.75 14.20 24.80
CA ASP A 133 25.11 14.69 24.99
C ASP A 133 25.52 14.35 26.44
N GLU A 134 26.15 13.20 26.68
CA GLU A 134 26.95 13.00 27.88
C GLU A 134 28.30 13.67 27.64
N GLY A 135 28.27 15.01 27.71
CA GLY A 135 29.44 15.82 27.92
C GLY A 135 29.99 15.57 29.33
N ASP A 136 31.25 15.18 29.37
CA ASP A 136 32.26 15.52 30.37
C ASP A 136 31.78 15.83 31.80
N ASP A 137 32.04 14.92 32.74
CA ASP A 137 32.38 15.31 34.11
C ASP A 137 33.82 14.86 34.43
N GLU A 138 34.77 15.68 33.98
CA GLU A 138 36.12 15.70 34.52
C GLU A 138 36.07 16.10 36.01
N GLY A 139 36.41 15.15 36.88
CA GLY A 139 37.19 15.43 38.07
C GLY A 139 36.44 15.56 39.41
N ARG A 140 36.76 14.64 40.33
CA ARG A 140 37.08 14.99 41.72
C ARG A 140 38.00 13.94 42.37
N GLN A 141 39.27 14.35 42.44
CA GLN A 141 40.36 13.99 43.35
C GLN A 141 39.95 13.25 44.64
N SER A 142 40.69 12.19 45.00
CA SER A 142 41.74 12.18 46.05
C SER A 142 42.21 10.76 46.36
#